data_AF-A0A2S4XVR1-F1
#
_entry.id   AF-A0A2S4XVR1-F1
#
_cell.length_a   1.000
_cell.length_b   1.000
_cell.length_c   1.000
_cell.angle_alpha   90.00
_cell.angle_beta   90.00
_cell.angle_gamma   90.00
#
_symmetry.space_group_name_H-M   'P 1'
#
loop_
_entity.id
_entity.type
_entity.pdbx_description
1 polymer ?
#
loop_
_entity_poly.entity_id
_entity_poly.type
_entity_poly.pdbx_seq_one_letter_code
_entity_poly.pdbx_strand_id
1 'polypeptide(L)' 'MSATQPLPGQVRPSAAEVNDSIRSFVQARRGCAWTPEDRAEYARLLADWTSAMRDEVVTAA' A
#
# COMPACT_ATOMS: atom_id res chain seq x y z
N MET A 1 -14.34 -20.33 0.41
CA MET A 1 -14.18 -18.88 0.68
C MET A 1 -14.19 -18.19 -0.67
N SER A 2 -15.19 -17.36 -0.95
CA SER A 2 -15.34 -16.72 -2.26
C SER A 2 -14.33 -15.59 -2.39
N ALA A 3 -13.44 -15.68 -3.37
CA ALA A 3 -12.59 -14.56 -3.75
C ALA A 3 -13.48 -13.48 -4.39
N THR A 4 -13.68 -12.37 -3.70
CA THR A 4 -14.28 -11.17 -4.29
C THR A 4 -13.38 -10.72 -5.43
N GLN A 5 -13.73 -11.07 -6.67
CA GLN A 5 -13.01 -10.60 -7.84
C GLN A 5 -13.21 -9.08 -7.96
N PRO A 6 -12.14 -8.30 -8.20
CA PRO A 6 -12.26 -6.87 -8.43
C PRO A 6 -13.17 -6.60 -9.63
N LEU A 7 -14.04 -5.59 -9.52
CA LEU A 7 -14.89 -5.13 -10.62
C LEU A 7 -14.00 -4.74 -11.83
N PRO A 8 -14.37 -5.14 -13.06
CA PRO A 8 -13.62 -4.76 -14.25
C PRO A 8 -13.62 -3.23 -14.40
N GLY A 9 -12.44 -2.62 -14.21
CA GLY A 9 -12.25 -1.17 -14.27
C GLY A 9 -11.57 -0.55 -13.04
N GLN A 10 -11.51 -1.26 -11.91
CA GLN A 10 -10.78 -0.78 -10.73
C GLN A 10 -9.44 -1.52 -10.62
N VAL A 11 -8.43 -1.02 -11.35
CA VAL A 11 -7.06 -1.51 -11.22
C VAL A 11 -6.60 -1.19 -9.80
N ARG A 12 -6.42 -2.23 -8.98
CA ARG A 12 -5.80 -2.09 -7.67
C ARG A 12 -4.37 -1.59 -7.89
N PRO A 13 -3.89 -0.62 -7.09
CA PRO A 13 -2.51 -0.14 -7.24
C PRO A 13 -1.54 -1.31 -7.03
N SER A 14 -0.53 -1.36 -7.88
CA SER A 14 0.59 -2.30 -7.78
C SER A 14 1.39 -2.07 -6.49
N ALA A 15 2.13 -3.08 -6.05
CA ALA A 15 3.03 -2.97 -4.91
C ALA A 15 4.08 -1.87 -5.14
N ALA A 16 4.50 -1.66 -6.39
CA ALA A 16 5.41 -0.56 -6.75
C ALA A 16 4.77 0.83 -6.48
N GLU A 17 3.54 1.06 -6.92
CA GLU A 17 2.82 2.33 -6.72
C GLU A 17 2.55 2.62 -5.24
N VAL A 18 2.18 1.59 -4.46
CA VAL A 18 2.00 1.76 -3.01
C VAL A 18 3.34 2.07 -2.33
N ASN A 19 4.43 1.43 -2.76
CA ASN A 19 5.76 1.70 -2.23
C ASN A 19 6.26 3.13 -2.53
N ASP A 20 5.96 3.67 -3.71
CA ASP A 20 6.25 5.07 -4.04
C ASP A 20 5.44 6.04 -3.18
N SER A 21 4.21 5.69 -2.84
CA SER A 21 3.38 6.45 -1.89
C SER A 21 3.99 6.45 -0.48
N ILE A 22 4.49 5.29 -0.02
CA ILE A 22 5.23 5.18 1.25
C ILE A 22 6.47 6.08 1.25
N ARG A 23 7.28 6.03 0.19
CA ARG A 23 8.50 6.86 0.07
C ARG A 23 8.16 8.34 0.11
N SER A 24 7.15 8.77 -0.64
CA SER A 24 6.68 10.15 -0.67
C SER A 24 6.17 10.62 0.69
N PHE A 25 5.40 9.77 1.39
CA PHE A 25 4.90 10.04 2.73
C PHE A 25 6.03 10.28 3.75
N VAL A 26 7.04 9.39 3.75
CA VAL A 26 8.21 9.49 4.63
C VAL A 26 9.07 10.70 4.27
N GLN A 27 9.28 10.95 2.97
CA GLN A 27 10.06 12.08 2.49
C GLN A 27 9.47 13.42 2.92
N ALA A 28 8.14 13.57 2.83
CA ALA A 28 7.44 14.78 3.25
C ALA A 28 7.55 15.07 4.75
N ARG A 29 7.89 14.06 5.57
CA ARG A 29 7.96 14.16 7.04
C ARG A 29 9.40 14.09 7.57
N ARG A 30 10.40 14.20 6.71
CA ARG A 30 11.80 14.21 7.16
C ARG A 30 12.06 15.38 8.11
N GLY A 31 12.65 15.08 9.26
CA GLY A 31 12.97 16.07 10.28
C GLY A 31 11.79 16.49 11.17
N CYS A 32 10.59 15.97 10.92
CA CYS A 32 9.41 16.20 11.75
C CYS A 32 9.15 14.99 12.66
N ALA A 33 8.66 15.25 13.87
CA ALA A 33 8.10 14.20 14.72
C ALA A 33 6.78 13.71 14.12
N TRP A 34 6.59 12.40 14.06
CA TRP A 34 5.35 11.80 13.54
C TRP A 34 4.25 11.87 14.58
N THR A 35 3.07 12.32 14.15
CA THR A 35 1.87 12.28 14.98
C THR A 35 1.28 10.87 15.06
N PRO A 36 0.33 10.60 15.97
CA PRO A 36 -0.43 9.35 15.95
C PRO A 36 -1.15 9.10 14.62
N GLU A 37 -1.66 10.15 13.97
CA GLU A 37 -2.32 10.08 12.67
C GLU A 37 -1.34 9.70 11.56
N ASP A 38 -0.12 10.26 11.59
CA ASP A 38 0.93 9.89 10.65
C ASP A 38 1.29 8.40 10.78
N ARG A 39 1.35 7.88 12.00
CA ARG A 39 1.62 6.47 12.26
C ARG A 39 0.50 5.58 11.75
N ALA A 40 -0.75 6.01 11.93
CA ALA A 40 -1.92 5.29 11.43
C ALA A 40 -1.92 5.24 9.90
N GLU A 41 -1.62 6.35 9.24
CA GLU A 41 -1.56 6.41 7.77
C GLU A 41 -0.38 5.57 7.22
N TYR A 42 0.79 5.64 7.87
CA TYR A 42 1.92 4.79 7.50
C TYR A 42 1.59 3.30 7.65
N ALA A 43 0.92 2.91 8.74
CA ALA A 43 0.48 1.52 8.95
C ALA A 43 -0.52 1.07 7.87
N ARG A 44 -1.44 1.95 7.46
CA ARG A 44 -2.37 1.70 6.36
C ARG A 44 -1.63 1.45 5.05
N LEU A 45 -0.67 2.31 4.71
CA LEU A 45 0.16 2.17 3.51
C LEU A 45 0.97 0.86 3.51
N LEU A 46 1.51 0.44 4.67
CA LEU A 46 2.20 -0.85 4.81
C LEU A 46 1.27 -2.05 4.62
N ALA A 47 0.03 -1.97 5.11
CA ALA A 47 -0.97 -3.02 4.92
C ALA A 47 -1.37 -3.15 3.44
N ASP A 48 -1.58 -2.02 2.76
CA ASP A 48 -1.88 -1.96 1.33
C ASP A 48 -0.73 -2.55 0.50
N TRP A 49 0.52 -2.20 0.83
CA TRP A 49 1.70 -2.73 0.16
C TRP A 49 1.83 -4.24 0.35
N THR A 50 1.60 -4.73 1.57
CA THR A 50 1.64 -6.17 1.87
C THR A 50 0.56 -6.94 1.11
N SER A 51 -0.62 -6.35 0.96
CA SER A 51 -1.73 -6.91 0.17
C SER A 51 -1.36 -6.99 -1.31
N ALA A 52 -0.88 -5.89 -1.89
CA ALA A 52 -0.47 -5.82 -3.30
C ALA A 52 0.69 -6.78 -3.62
N MET A 53 1.69 -6.89 -2.73
CA MET A 53 2.79 -7.86 -2.88
C MET A 53 2.29 -9.31 -2.93
N ARG A 54 1.28 -9.67 -2.12
CA ARG A 54 0.71 -11.02 -2.15
C ARG A 54 -0.05 -11.28 -3.45
N ASP A 55 -0.81 -10.31 -3.92
CA ASP A 55 -1.54 -10.41 -5.19
C ASP A 55 -0.57 -10.56 -6.38
N GLU A 56 0.55 -9.84 -6.38
CA GLU A 56 1.60 -9.96 -7.40
C GLU A 56 2.32 -11.31 -7.34
N VAL A 57 2.69 -11.79 -6.15
CA VAL A 57 3.33 -13.11 -5.97
C VAL A 57 2.41 -14.25 -6.43
N VAL A 58 1.10 -14.17 -6.15
CA VAL A 58 0.12 -15.16 -6.61
C VAL A 58 -0.04 -15.14 -8.13
N THR A 59 0.07 -13.97 -8.76
CA THR A 59 -0.04 -13.85 -10.24
C THR A 59 1.20 -14.37 -10.96
N ALA A 60 2.35 -14.42 -10.28
CA ALA A 60 3.62 -14.85 -10.85
C ALA A 60 3.93 -16.36 -10.69
N ALA A 61 3.10 -17.12 -9.97
CA ALA A 61 3.27 -18.55 -9.68
C ALA A 61 2.42 -19.44 -10.61
#